data_AF-Q6GL63-F1
#
_entry.id   AF-Q6GL63-F1
#
_cell.length_a   1.000
_cell.length_b   1.000
_cell.length_c   1.000
_cell.angle_alpha   90.00
_cell.angle_beta   90.00
_cell.angle_gamma   90.00
#
_symmetry.space_group_name_H-M   'P 1'
#
loop_
_entity.id
_entity.type
_entity.pdbx_description
1 polymer ?
#
loop_
_entity_poly.entity_id
_entity_poly.type
_entity_poly.pdbx_seq_one_letter_code
_entity_poly.pdbx_strand_id
1 'polypeptide(L)'
;MSSGYSSLEEDSEEFYFTARTSFFKKPSGRAVRGQHDIEKEKDSLSYLSKEETKDKIQLYNAAVTDKLKMTLNSSGIYTGFIKVQMELRRPITVRGRAHSHAHSNGNETAFYLPKGSLNILHISSTNTVREVIEALLKKFLIADNPAKFALYKRCQKEDQVYMCKLSDREHPLYLRLVAGPSLEALSFVLREHETGDVMWEAFTLPELQNFLRILDKEEDEQLQSLKRRYTSYRAKLEEALSGVHNPG
;
A
#
# COMPACT_ATOMS: atom_id res chain seq x y z
N MET A 1 38.06 3.49 56.27
CA MET A 1 37.37 2.31 55.73
C MET A 1 36.30 2.84 54.78
N SER A 2 36.48 2.55 53.47
CA SER A 2 35.56 2.57 52.30
C SER A 2 34.37 3.57 52.31
N SER A 3 34.28 4.62 51.47
CA SER A 3 34.34 4.70 49.99
C SER A 3 33.56 3.55 49.34
N GLY A 4 32.35 3.73 48.80
CA GLY A 4 32.04 4.57 47.65
C GLY A 4 31.96 3.66 46.40
N TYR A 5 30.88 3.79 45.62
CA TYR A 5 30.47 3.03 44.41
C TYR A 5 29.50 1.85 44.62
N SER A 6 28.24 2.07 44.22
CA SER A 6 27.31 1.03 43.80
C SER A 6 26.66 1.44 42.48
N SER A 7 27.00 0.66 41.45
CA SER A 7 26.31 0.37 40.18
C SER A 7 25.65 1.50 39.37
N LEU A 8 26.28 1.77 38.22
CA LEU A 8 25.64 2.17 36.98
C LEU A 8 24.91 0.95 36.37
N GLU A 9 23.63 1.09 36.09
CA GLU A 9 22.91 0.47 34.96
C GLU A 9 21.95 1.56 34.45
N GLU A 10 22.34 2.29 33.41
CA GLU A 10 21.80 2.13 32.05
C GLU A 10 20.26 2.19 32.01
N ASP A 11 19.71 3.40 32.06
CA ASP A 11 18.32 3.66 31.68
C ASP A 11 18.31 4.44 30.36
N SER A 12 18.42 3.65 29.30
CA SER A 12 17.71 3.74 28.03
C SER A 12 17.06 5.10 27.69
N GLU A 13 17.68 5.79 26.74
CA GLU A 13 17.04 6.85 25.96
C GLU A 13 15.88 6.28 25.12
N GLU A 14 14.69 6.15 25.72
CA GLU A 14 13.46 5.92 24.95
C GLU A 14 12.97 7.22 24.32
N PHE A 15 13.49 7.47 23.11
CA PHE A 15 12.95 8.45 22.16
C PHE A 15 11.55 8.04 21.69
N TYR A 16 10.51 8.53 22.34
CA TYR A 16 9.16 8.47 21.78
C TYR A 16 8.87 9.68 20.90
N PHE A 17 8.77 9.41 19.60
CA PHE A 17 8.27 10.30 18.56
C PHE A 17 6.85 10.75 18.88
N THR A 18 6.70 11.92 19.50
CA THR A 18 5.40 12.61 19.54
C THR A 18 5.13 13.18 18.16
N ALA A 19 4.05 12.75 17.52
CA ALA A 19 3.57 13.34 16.26
C ALA A 19 3.39 14.85 16.45
N ARG A 20 4.26 15.66 15.84
CA ARG A 20 4.17 17.13 15.89
C ARG A 20 2.99 17.57 15.04
N THR A 21 1.89 17.96 15.68
CA THR A 21 0.84 18.76 15.06
C THR A 21 1.33 20.19 14.91
N SER A 22 1.92 20.48 13.75
CA SER A 22 2.43 21.82 13.44
C SER A 22 1.29 22.74 12.99
N PHE A 23 0.64 23.40 13.94
CA PHE A 23 -0.05 24.67 13.71
C PHE A 23 0.85 25.81 14.22
N PHE A 24 0.85 26.93 13.50
CA PHE A 24 1.66 28.16 13.65
C PHE A 24 2.94 28.28 12.79
N LYS A 25 2.80 28.96 11.65
CA LYS A 25 3.82 29.86 11.09
C LYS A 25 3.17 31.20 10.71
N LYS A 26 3.70 32.30 11.24
CA LYS A 26 3.48 33.68 10.74
C LYS A 26 4.31 33.90 9.45
N PRO A 27 3.81 34.66 8.45
CA PRO A 27 4.64 35.15 7.36
C PRO A 27 5.02 36.64 7.53
N SER A 28 6.30 36.96 7.41
CA SER A 28 6.80 38.29 7.05
C SER A 28 7.10 38.30 5.55
N GLY A 29 6.59 39.30 4.83
CA GLY A 29 6.29 39.21 3.41
C GLY A 29 7.42 39.43 2.40
N ARG A 30 7.04 39.24 1.13
CA ARG A 30 7.30 40.20 0.05
C ARG A 30 6.32 39.91 -1.09
N ALA A 31 5.47 40.88 -1.41
CA ALA A 31 4.56 40.81 -2.54
C ALA A 31 5.34 40.98 -3.85
N VAL A 32 5.24 40.02 -4.76
CA VAL A 32 5.37 40.26 -6.19
C VAL A 32 4.21 39.56 -6.88
N ARG A 33 3.54 40.37 -7.71
CA ARG A 33 2.28 40.17 -8.41
C ARG A 33 2.47 39.21 -9.58
N GLY A 34 1.53 38.29 -9.76
CA GLY A 34 1.48 37.39 -10.92
C GLY A 34 0.18 36.59 -10.92
N GLN A 35 -0.93 37.25 -11.24
CA GLN A 35 -2.15 36.56 -11.67
C GLN A 35 -1.87 35.92 -13.04
N HIS A 36 -1.96 34.60 -13.11
CA HIS A 36 -2.41 33.88 -14.30
C HIS A 36 -2.95 32.51 -13.87
N ASP A 37 -4.27 32.39 -14.04
CA ASP A 37 -5.02 31.22 -14.51
C ASP A 37 -4.97 29.92 -13.71
N ILE A 38 -6.02 29.81 -12.87
CA ILE A 38 -6.79 28.59 -12.66
C ILE A 38 -7.13 27.99 -14.04
N GLU A 39 -6.86 26.69 -14.21
CA GLU A 39 -7.13 25.82 -15.38
C GLU A 39 -5.87 25.32 -16.12
N LYS A 40 -5.22 24.29 -15.56
CA LYS A 40 -4.59 23.19 -16.33
C LYS A 40 -4.02 22.10 -15.42
N GLU A 41 -4.86 21.53 -14.55
CA GLU A 41 -4.62 20.19 -14.03
C GLU A 41 -5.43 19.20 -14.87
N LYS A 42 -5.10 19.14 -16.16
CA LYS A 42 -5.66 18.16 -17.09
C LYS A 42 -4.60 17.10 -17.29
N ASP A 43 -4.86 15.92 -16.74
CA ASP A 43 -4.19 14.64 -17.00
C ASP A 43 -3.48 14.64 -18.35
N SER A 44 -2.18 14.90 -18.32
CA SER A 44 -1.31 14.65 -19.48
C SER A 44 -0.87 13.19 -19.43
N LEU A 45 -1.85 12.28 -19.40
CA LEU A 45 -1.63 10.92 -19.86
C LEU A 45 -1.33 11.06 -21.35
N SER A 46 -0.05 11.07 -21.71
CA SER A 46 0.40 10.99 -23.09
C SER A 46 -0.05 9.63 -23.63
N TYR A 47 -1.28 9.58 -24.14
CA TYR A 47 -1.79 8.47 -24.92
C TYR A 47 -1.21 8.60 -26.32
N LEU A 48 -0.51 7.56 -26.76
CA LEU A 48 -0.03 7.43 -28.13
C LEU A 48 -1.18 7.63 -29.12
N SER A 49 -0.89 8.27 -30.25
CA SER A 49 -1.83 8.35 -31.37
C SER A 49 -2.15 6.94 -31.92
N LYS A 50 -3.16 6.84 -32.79
CA LYS A 50 -3.52 5.55 -33.40
C LYS A 50 -2.39 5.02 -34.28
N GLU A 51 -1.74 5.91 -35.02
CA GLU A 51 -0.59 5.62 -35.88
C GLU A 51 0.61 5.19 -35.02
N GLU A 52 0.94 5.94 -33.97
CA GLU A 52 2.03 5.60 -33.05
C GLU A 52 1.80 4.25 -32.36
N THR A 53 0.55 3.97 -31.97
CA THR A 53 0.17 2.69 -31.37
C THR A 53 0.41 1.55 -32.35
N LYS A 54 0.01 1.72 -33.62
CA LYS A 54 0.22 0.72 -34.67
C LYS A 54 1.71 0.46 -34.89
N ASP A 55 2.52 1.51 -34.99
CA ASP A 55 3.95 1.41 -35.22
C ASP A 55 4.66 0.75 -34.02
N LYS A 56 4.30 1.13 -32.79
CA LYS A 56 4.81 0.46 -31.59
C LYS A 56 4.44 -1.01 -31.54
N ILE A 57 3.22 -1.39 -31.93
CA ILE A 57 2.80 -2.80 -31.96
C ILE A 57 3.63 -3.59 -32.98
N GLN A 58 3.90 -3.01 -34.16
CA GLN A 58 4.76 -3.65 -35.16
C GLN A 58 6.18 -3.84 -34.64
N LEU A 59 6.77 -2.79 -34.05
CA LEU A 59 8.10 -2.86 -33.45
C LEU A 59 8.17 -3.88 -32.31
N TYR A 60 7.16 -3.87 -31.43
CA TYR A 60 7.02 -4.85 -30.36
C TYR A 60 6.99 -6.28 -30.92
N ASN A 61 6.11 -6.55 -31.89
CA ASN A 61 5.94 -7.87 -32.48
C ASN A 61 7.14 -8.37 -33.28
N ALA A 62 7.97 -7.46 -33.79
CA ALA A 62 9.23 -7.78 -34.46
C ALA A 62 10.34 -8.14 -33.45
N ALA A 63 10.36 -7.49 -32.28
CA ALA A 63 11.33 -7.74 -31.21
C ALA A 63 10.94 -8.91 -30.29
N VAL A 64 9.67 -9.34 -30.30
CA VAL A 64 9.17 -10.46 -29.52
C VAL A 64 9.82 -11.77 -29.99
N THR A 65 10.50 -12.44 -29.07
CA THR A 65 11.14 -13.75 -29.28
C THR A 65 10.21 -14.92 -28.98
N ASP A 66 9.21 -14.73 -28.12
CA ASP A 66 8.19 -15.72 -27.83
C ASP A 66 6.97 -15.59 -28.77
N LYS A 67 5.91 -16.40 -28.59
CA LYS A 67 4.69 -16.28 -29.40
C LYS A 67 3.71 -15.24 -28.86
N LEU A 68 4.10 -14.44 -27.87
CA LEU A 68 3.19 -13.56 -27.12
C LEU A 68 3.12 -12.16 -27.75
N LYS A 69 2.56 -12.12 -28.96
CA LYS A 69 2.40 -10.91 -29.76
C LYS A 69 1.20 -10.07 -29.33
N MET A 70 1.21 -8.79 -29.71
CA MET A 70 0.08 -7.89 -29.59
C MET A 70 -0.70 -7.82 -30.90
N THR A 71 -2.02 -7.68 -30.81
CA THR A 71 -2.91 -7.59 -31.97
C THR A 71 -3.72 -6.31 -31.87
N LEU A 72 -3.67 -5.47 -32.91
CA LEU A 72 -4.50 -4.28 -33.02
C LEU A 72 -5.83 -4.64 -33.71
N ASN A 73 -6.95 -4.26 -33.12
CA ASN A 73 -8.26 -4.46 -33.74
C ASN A 73 -8.71 -3.23 -34.55
N SER A 74 -9.81 -3.39 -35.29
CA SER A 74 -10.39 -2.30 -36.11
C SER A 74 -10.98 -1.15 -35.27
N SER A 75 -11.34 -1.39 -34.00
CA SER A 75 -11.83 -0.34 -33.10
C SER A 75 -10.71 0.52 -32.49
N GLY A 76 -9.44 0.16 -32.72
CA GLY A 76 -8.26 0.83 -32.15
C GLY A 76 -7.85 0.31 -30.77
N ILE A 77 -8.58 -0.67 -30.23
CA ILE A 77 -8.19 -1.41 -29.02
C ILE A 77 -7.19 -2.49 -29.43
N TYR A 78 -6.10 -2.63 -28.69
CA TYR A 78 -5.18 -3.74 -28.92
C TYR A 78 -5.24 -4.72 -27.77
N THR A 79 -4.96 -5.99 -28.07
CA THR A 79 -4.83 -7.04 -27.08
C THR A 79 -3.43 -7.62 -27.10
N GLY A 80 -3.03 -8.24 -26.01
CA GLY A 80 -1.71 -8.85 -25.91
C GLY A 80 -1.54 -9.53 -24.57
N PHE A 81 -0.30 -9.88 -24.27
CA PHE A 81 0.02 -10.64 -23.08
C PHE A 81 0.87 -9.85 -22.12
N ILE A 82 0.60 -10.00 -20.83
CA ILE A 82 1.49 -9.55 -19.76
C ILE A 82 1.87 -10.73 -18.88
N LYS A 83 3.10 -10.69 -18.34
CA LYS A 83 3.60 -11.66 -17.36
C LYS A 83 3.63 -10.99 -16.00
N VAL A 84 2.88 -11.53 -15.05
CA VAL A 84 2.78 -11.02 -13.67
C VAL A 84 3.33 -12.08 -12.71
N GLN A 85 4.37 -11.72 -11.97
CA GLN A 85 4.92 -12.56 -10.92
C GLN A 85 4.10 -12.40 -9.64
N MET A 86 3.58 -13.49 -9.09
CA MET A 86 2.83 -13.48 -7.82
C MET A 86 3.80 -13.65 -6.65
N GLU A 87 3.95 -12.61 -5.83
CA GLU A 87 4.79 -12.62 -4.62
C GLU A 87 3.92 -12.34 -3.39
N LEU A 88 3.08 -13.32 -3.06
CA LEU A 88 2.19 -13.27 -1.89
C LEU A 88 2.88 -13.94 -0.69
N ARG A 89 2.70 -13.35 0.50
CA ARG A 89 3.33 -13.81 1.75
C ARG A 89 2.37 -14.64 2.60
N ARG A 90 1.05 -14.47 2.43
CA ARG A 90 0.04 -15.11 3.27
C ARG A 90 -0.31 -16.54 2.83
N PRO A 91 -0.63 -17.43 3.78
CA PRO A 91 -1.50 -18.56 3.48
C PRO A 91 -2.83 -17.98 2.97
N ILE A 92 -3.25 -18.40 1.77
CA ILE A 92 -4.43 -17.84 1.11
C ILE A 92 -5.64 -18.62 1.58
N THR A 93 -6.67 -17.91 2.02
CA THR A 93 -8.00 -18.47 2.29
C THR A 93 -8.69 -18.80 0.98
N VAL A 94 -8.78 -20.09 0.61
CA VAL A 94 -9.48 -20.55 -0.58
C VAL A 94 -10.87 -21.06 -0.19
N ARG A 95 -11.92 -20.55 -0.87
CA ARG A 95 -13.26 -21.15 -0.80
C ARG A 95 -13.23 -22.47 -1.55
N GLY A 96 -13.41 -23.58 -0.84
CA GLY A 96 -13.43 -24.91 -1.44
C GLY A 96 -14.46 -25.03 -2.56
N ARG A 97 -14.09 -25.67 -3.68
CA ARG A 97 -15.06 -26.16 -4.67
C ARG A 97 -15.92 -27.22 -3.99
N ALA A 98 -17.15 -26.87 -3.62
CA ALA A 98 -18.13 -27.79 -3.08
C ALA A 98 -18.52 -28.83 -4.15
N HIS A 99 -17.85 -29.97 -4.13
CA HIS A 99 -18.44 -31.21 -4.60
C HIS A 99 -18.99 -31.95 -3.37
N SER A 100 -20.26 -32.34 -3.46
CA SER A 100 -21.05 -33.15 -2.53
C SER A 100 -21.72 -32.44 -1.35
N HIS A 101 -23.01 -32.73 -1.24
CA HIS A 101 -23.98 -32.28 -0.25
C HIS A 101 -23.57 -32.65 1.18
N ALA A 102 -23.32 -31.66 2.03
CA ALA A 102 -23.58 -31.72 3.47
C ALA A 102 -23.42 -30.34 4.10
N HIS A 103 -24.36 -30.00 4.97
CA HIS A 103 -24.32 -28.82 5.83
C HIS A 103 -23.05 -28.81 6.70
N SER A 104 -22.17 -27.82 6.54
CA SER A 104 -21.33 -27.31 7.63
C SER A 104 -20.65 -25.99 7.24
N ASN A 105 -20.52 -25.10 8.22
CA ASN A 105 -19.89 -23.79 8.14
C ASN A 105 -18.51 -23.81 7.47
N GLY A 106 -18.26 -22.83 6.60
CA GLY A 106 -16.94 -22.22 6.38
C GLY A 106 -15.74 -23.17 6.27
N ASN A 107 -15.71 -24.06 5.29
CA ASN A 107 -14.49 -24.78 4.91
C ASN A 107 -13.55 -23.85 4.09
N GLU A 108 -13.05 -22.83 4.76
CA GLU A 108 -11.91 -22.03 4.34
C GLU A 108 -10.64 -22.84 4.60
N THR A 109 -10.06 -23.42 3.54
CA THR A 109 -8.81 -24.17 3.65
C THR A 109 -7.67 -23.27 3.23
N ALA A 110 -6.68 -23.09 4.10
CA ALA A 110 -5.47 -22.35 3.80
C ALA A 110 -4.64 -23.13 2.77
N PHE A 111 -4.58 -22.63 1.53
CA PHE A 111 -3.72 -23.20 0.50
C PHE A 111 -2.54 -22.26 0.23
N TYR A 112 -1.36 -22.84 0.11
CA TYR A 112 -0.15 -22.08 -0.22
C TYR A 112 -0.06 -21.92 -1.74
N LEU A 113 -0.13 -20.68 -2.24
CA LEU A 113 0.31 -20.42 -3.60
C LEU A 113 1.84 -20.53 -3.64
N PRO A 114 2.44 -21.30 -4.56
CA PRO A 114 3.89 -21.34 -4.71
C PRO A 114 4.42 -19.92 -4.92
N LYS A 115 5.36 -19.52 -4.05
CA LYS A 115 5.99 -18.20 -4.10
C LYS A 115 6.64 -18.00 -5.47
N GLY A 116 6.37 -16.85 -6.10
CA GLY A 116 6.98 -16.49 -7.38
C GLY A 116 6.32 -17.11 -8.62
N SER A 117 5.09 -17.60 -8.53
CA SER A 117 4.38 -18.13 -9.70
C SER A 117 4.19 -17.06 -10.78
N LEU A 118 4.69 -17.34 -11.99
CA LEU A 118 4.58 -16.45 -13.14
C LEU A 118 3.26 -16.70 -13.86
N ASN A 119 2.43 -15.66 -13.95
CA ASN A 119 1.14 -15.72 -14.60
C ASN A 119 1.14 -14.94 -15.89
N ILE A 120 0.78 -15.62 -16.98
CA ILE A 120 0.58 -15.00 -18.29
C ILE A 120 -0.91 -14.70 -18.43
N LEU A 121 -1.26 -13.43 -18.64
CA LEU A 121 -2.63 -13.00 -18.89
C LEU A 121 -2.74 -12.45 -20.30
N HIS A 122 -3.81 -12.79 -20.99
CA HIS A 122 -4.22 -12.13 -22.22
C HIS A 122 -5.23 -11.04 -21.88
N ILE A 123 -4.89 -9.78 -22.14
CA ILE A 123 -5.68 -8.60 -21.75
C ILE A 123 -5.79 -7.62 -22.92
N SER A 124 -6.71 -6.67 -22.84
CA SER A 124 -6.85 -5.56 -23.77
C SER A 124 -6.15 -4.29 -23.24
N SER A 125 -6.00 -3.31 -24.12
CA SER A 125 -5.45 -1.99 -23.81
C SER A 125 -6.32 -1.18 -22.85
N THR A 126 -7.59 -1.55 -22.69
CA THR A 126 -8.53 -0.89 -21.79
C THR A 126 -8.51 -1.48 -20.38
N ASN A 127 -7.92 -2.67 -20.20
CA ASN A 127 -7.88 -3.28 -18.88
C ASN A 127 -7.04 -2.44 -17.91
N THR A 128 -7.60 -2.20 -16.73
CA THR A 128 -6.93 -1.42 -15.68
C THR A 128 -6.11 -2.31 -14.75
N VAL A 129 -5.20 -1.70 -13.98
CA VAL A 129 -4.45 -2.40 -12.93
C VAL A 129 -5.41 -3.08 -11.95
N ARG A 130 -6.49 -2.40 -11.54
CA ARG A 130 -7.50 -2.96 -10.64
C ARG A 130 -8.12 -4.24 -11.19
N GLU A 131 -8.57 -4.22 -12.44
CA GLU A 131 -9.16 -5.40 -13.09
C GLU A 131 -8.16 -6.55 -13.21
N VAL A 132 -6.88 -6.26 -13.48
CA VAL A 132 -5.82 -7.28 -13.53
C VAL A 132 -5.61 -7.91 -12.15
N ILE A 133 -5.61 -7.11 -11.08
CA ILE A 133 -5.54 -7.62 -9.70
C ILE A 133 -6.74 -8.52 -9.42
N GLU A 134 -7.97 -8.02 -9.62
CA GLU A 134 -9.21 -8.78 -9.38
C GLU A 134 -9.25 -10.11 -10.17
N ALA A 135 -8.83 -10.09 -11.43
CA ALA A 135 -8.76 -11.29 -12.27
C ALA A 135 -7.74 -12.30 -11.75
N LEU A 136 -6.56 -11.85 -11.29
CA LEU A 136 -5.55 -12.71 -10.70
C LEU A 136 -6.03 -13.34 -9.38
N LEU A 137 -6.61 -12.53 -8.49
CA LEU A 137 -7.14 -13.01 -7.22
C LEU A 137 -8.24 -14.05 -7.44
N LYS A 138 -9.17 -13.79 -8.36
CA LYS A 138 -10.23 -14.72 -8.74
C LYS A 138 -9.67 -16.02 -9.32
N LYS A 139 -8.67 -15.95 -10.19
CA LYS A 139 -8.01 -17.13 -10.79
C LYS A 139 -7.39 -18.04 -9.73
N PHE A 140 -6.84 -17.46 -8.69
CA PHE A 140 -6.22 -18.19 -7.57
C PHE A 140 -7.16 -18.40 -6.38
N LEU A 141 -8.45 -18.08 -6.54
CA LEU A 141 -9.49 -18.23 -5.52
C LEU A 141 -9.15 -17.52 -4.18
N ILE A 142 -8.43 -16.40 -4.28
CA ILE A 142 -8.06 -15.55 -3.15
C ILE A 142 -9.30 -14.76 -2.72
N ALA A 143 -9.78 -15.02 -1.50
CA ALA A 143 -10.97 -14.35 -0.96
C ALA A 143 -10.68 -12.97 -0.34
N ASP A 144 -9.40 -12.61 -0.18
CA ASP A 144 -9.01 -11.31 0.37
C ASP A 144 -9.47 -10.13 -0.51
N ASN A 145 -9.66 -8.98 0.14
CA ASN A 145 -10.03 -7.75 -0.54
C ASN A 145 -8.93 -7.35 -1.55
N PRO A 146 -9.26 -7.09 -2.84
CA PRO A 146 -8.30 -6.64 -3.84
C PRO A 146 -7.51 -5.39 -3.45
N ALA A 147 -8.08 -4.52 -2.60
CA ALA A 147 -7.39 -3.33 -2.09
C ALA A 147 -6.16 -3.64 -1.21
N LYS A 148 -6.06 -4.87 -0.66
CA LYS A 148 -4.86 -5.34 0.07
C LYS A 148 -3.70 -5.71 -0.85
N PHE A 149 -3.91 -5.69 -2.16
CA PHE A 149 -2.89 -6.05 -3.13
C PHE A 149 -2.58 -4.85 -4.01
N ALA A 150 -1.34 -4.80 -4.47
CA ALA A 150 -0.92 -3.80 -5.44
C ALA A 150 -0.07 -4.45 -6.52
N LEU A 151 -0.27 -3.97 -7.74
CA LEU A 151 0.57 -4.32 -8.87
C LEU A 151 1.74 -3.34 -8.94
N TYR A 152 2.95 -3.89 -8.99
CA TYR A 152 4.17 -3.12 -9.09
C TYR A 152 4.77 -3.28 -10.48
N LYS A 153 5.32 -2.18 -11.02
CA LYS A 153 6.29 -2.23 -12.12
C LYS A 153 7.69 -2.36 -11.54
N ARG A 154 8.47 -3.30 -12.05
CA ARG A 154 9.88 -3.48 -11.75
C ARG A 154 10.70 -3.24 -13.02
N CYS A 155 11.62 -2.29 -12.96
CA CYS A 155 12.45 -1.87 -14.09
C CYS A 155 13.92 -1.86 -13.66
N GLN A 156 14.81 -2.31 -14.53
CA GLN A 156 16.25 -2.24 -14.31
C GLN A 156 16.84 -0.99 -14.99
N LYS A 157 17.57 -0.17 -14.25
CA LYS A 157 18.29 1.00 -14.77
C LYS A 157 19.65 1.09 -14.07
N GLU A 158 20.73 1.23 -14.86
CA GLU A 158 22.10 1.43 -14.33
C GLU A 158 22.51 0.38 -13.26
N ASP A 159 22.19 -0.89 -13.52
CA ASP A 159 22.41 -2.03 -12.60
C ASP A 159 21.62 -2.00 -11.28
N GLN A 160 20.72 -1.03 -11.10
CA GLN A 160 19.78 -0.96 -9.99
C GLN A 160 18.37 -1.39 -10.41
N VAL A 161 17.70 -2.14 -9.53
CA VAL A 161 16.33 -2.59 -9.75
C VAL A 161 15.38 -1.67 -9.01
N TYR A 162 14.61 -0.89 -9.75
CA TYR A 162 13.58 -0.01 -9.21
C TYR A 162 12.23 -0.71 -9.23
N MET A 163 11.44 -0.47 -8.19
CA MET A 163 10.08 -0.99 -8.11
C MET A 163 9.12 0.10 -7.68
N CYS A 164 8.04 0.31 -8.44
CA CYS A 164 7.04 1.34 -8.18
C CYS A 164 5.64 0.74 -8.20
N LYS A 165 4.80 1.15 -7.25
CA LYS A 165 3.37 0.82 -7.24
C LYS A 165 2.70 1.47 -8.45
N LEU A 166 1.88 0.71 -9.17
CA LEU A 166 1.00 1.24 -10.20
C LEU A 166 -0.30 1.73 -9.58
N SER A 167 -0.85 2.80 -10.15
CA SER A 167 -2.18 3.29 -9.82
C SER A 167 -3.25 2.35 -10.39
N ASP A 168 -4.35 2.18 -9.66
CA ASP A 168 -5.47 1.32 -10.04
C ASP A 168 -6.07 1.63 -11.42
N ARG A 169 -5.93 2.89 -11.86
CA ARG A 169 -6.46 3.39 -13.15
C ARG A 169 -5.47 3.25 -14.31
N GLU A 170 -4.22 2.91 -14.06
CA GLU A 170 -3.24 2.71 -15.14
C GLU A 170 -3.57 1.45 -15.96
N HIS A 171 -3.02 1.39 -17.17
CA HIS A 171 -3.25 0.30 -18.11
C HIS A 171 -1.98 -0.54 -18.30
N PRO A 172 -1.88 -1.75 -17.71
CA PRO A 172 -0.64 -2.55 -17.75
C PRO A 172 -0.19 -2.93 -19.16
N LEU A 173 -1.13 -3.18 -20.09
CA LEU A 173 -0.78 -3.52 -21.46
C LEU A 173 -0.15 -2.33 -22.21
N TYR A 174 -0.61 -1.12 -21.93
CA TYR A 174 -0.01 0.10 -22.47
C TYR A 174 1.43 0.27 -21.98
N LEU A 175 1.67 0.11 -20.68
CA LEU A 175 3.01 0.16 -20.10
C LEU A 175 3.94 -0.89 -20.74
N ARG A 176 3.42 -2.10 -20.98
CA ARG A 176 4.14 -3.17 -21.69
C ARG A 176 4.49 -2.77 -23.13
N LEU A 177 3.54 -2.20 -23.86
CA LEU A 177 3.77 -1.75 -25.25
C LEU A 177 4.85 -0.68 -25.30
N VAL A 178 4.83 0.28 -24.36
CA VAL A 178 5.80 1.38 -24.31
C VAL A 178 7.20 0.89 -23.93
N ALA A 179 7.31 -0.04 -22.98
CA ALA A 179 8.59 -0.58 -22.51
C ALA A 179 9.19 -1.66 -23.43
N GLY A 180 8.38 -2.30 -24.26
CA GLY A 180 8.81 -3.40 -25.13
C GLY A 180 8.72 -4.80 -24.47
N PRO A 181 9.11 -5.84 -25.21
CA PRO A 181 8.91 -7.24 -24.78
C PRO A 181 9.91 -7.72 -23.73
N SER A 182 11.00 -6.99 -23.48
CA SER A 182 12.01 -7.38 -22.49
C SER A 182 11.45 -7.36 -21.06
N LEU A 183 11.73 -8.44 -20.32
CA LEU A 183 11.38 -8.55 -18.90
C LEU A 183 12.33 -7.77 -17.99
N GLU A 184 13.54 -7.48 -18.45
CA GLU A 184 14.51 -6.63 -17.75
C GLU A 184 14.08 -5.16 -17.80
N ALA A 185 13.58 -4.72 -18.96
CA ALA A 185 13.07 -3.35 -19.15
C ALA A 185 11.83 -3.09 -18.28
N LEU A 186 10.91 -4.06 -18.22
CA LEU A 186 9.73 -3.98 -17.38
C LEU A 186 9.28 -5.38 -16.98
N SER A 187 9.00 -5.59 -15.70
CA SER A 187 8.31 -6.77 -15.17
C SER A 187 7.20 -6.34 -14.22
N PHE A 188 6.12 -7.13 -14.17
CA PHE A 188 5.00 -6.85 -13.27
C PHE A 188 5.04 -7.82 -12.10
N VAL A 189 4.85 -7.31 -10.89
CA VAL A 189 4.87 -8.11 -9.66
C VAL A 189 3.63 -7.76 -8.84
N LEU A 190 2.81 -8.75 -8.52
CA LEU A 190 1.69 -8.61 -7.59
C LEU A 190 2.20 -8.90 -6.17
N ARG A 191 2.02 -7.93 -5.26
CA ARG A 191 2.37 -8.08 -3.85
C ARG A 191 1.21 -7.66 -2.95
N GLU A 192 1.22 -8.17 -1.74
CA GLU A 192 0.42 -7.62 -0.65
C GLU A 192 0.94 -6.21 -0.31
N HIS A 193 0.03 -5.25 -0.27
CA HIS A 193 0.26 -3.88 0.11
C HIS A 193 -0.60 -3.59 1.34
N GLU A 194 -0.05 -3.90 2.51
CA GLU A 194 -0.60 -3.45 3.78
C GLU A 194 -0.20 -1.99 3.96
N THR A 195 -1.05 -1.08 3.51
CA THR A 195 -0.79 0.38 3.58
C THR A 195 -0.71 0.89 5.03
N GLY A 196 -0.99 0.07 6.04
CA GLY A 196 -1.25 0.51 7.42
C GLY A 196 -2.59 1.24 7.56
N ASP A 197 -3.08 1.84 6.47
CA ASP A 197 -4.41 2.43 6.36
C ASP A 197 -5.49 1.34 6.31
N VAL A 198 -6.38 1.36 7.30
CA VAL A 198 -7.57 0.53 7.35
C VAL A 198 -8.56 1.05 6.31
N MET A 199 -8.95 0.21 5.36
CA MET A 199 -10.00 0.53 4.37
C MET A 199 -11.37 0.56 5.06
N TRP A 200 -11.69 1.69 5.69
CA TRP A 200 -12.90 1.85 6.49
C TRP A 200 -14.19 1.63 5.68
N GLU A 201 -14.18 1.89 4.37
CA GLU A 201 -15.36 1.66 3.51
C GLU A 201 -15.70 0.17 3.31
N ALA A 202 -14.79 -0.75 3.67
CA ALA A 202 -15.00 -2.18 3.55
C ALA A 202 -15.79 -2.79 4.73
N PHE A 203 -16.00 -2.02 5.81
CA PHE A 203 -16.74 -2.46 6.98
C PHE A 203 -18.18 -1.97 6.96
N THR A 204 -19.08 -2.77 7.51
CA THR A 204 -20.49 -2.39 7.67
C THR A 204 -20.63 -1.29 8.72
N LEU A 205 -21.72 -0.51 8.63
CA LEU A 205 -21.98 0.57 9.58
C LEU A 205 -21.95 0.11 11.06
N PRO A 206 -22.49 -1.06 11.44
CA PRO A 206 -22.37 -1.57 12.81
C PRO A 206 -20.93 -1.89 13.23
N GLU A 207 -20.10 -2.40 12.32
CA GLU A 207 -18.68 -2.68 12.60
C GLU A 207 -17.92 -1.37 12.82
N LEU A 208 -18.17 -0.36 12.00
CA LEU A 208 -17.60 0.99 12.17
C LEU A 208 -17.99 1.62 13.51
N GLN A 209 -19.26 1.51 13.90
CA GLN A 209 -19.74 1.98 15.20
C GLN A 209 -19.08 1.24 16.37
N ASN A 210 -18.84 -0.07 16.21
CA ASN A 210 -18.12 -0.85 17.20
C ASN A 210 -16.66 -0.40 17.33
N PHE A 211 -15.97 -0.11 16.22
CA PHE A 211 -14.61 0.43 16.25
C PHE A 211 -14.56 1.77 16.97
N LEU A 212 -15.49 2.69 16.68
CA LEU A 212 -15.59 3.97 17.40
C LEU A 212 -15.75 3.76 18.90
N ARG A 213 -16.66 2.87 19.31
CA ARG A 213 -16.89 2.56 20.73
C ARG A 213 -15.66 1.97 21.42
N ILE A 214 -14.87 1.15 20.72
CA ILE A 214 -13.62 0.60 21.25
C ILE A 214 -12.60 1.73 21.44
N LEU A 215 -12.44 2.60 20.44
CA LEU A 215 -11.52 3.74 20.50
C LEU A 215 -11.89 4.72 21.61
N ASP A 216 -13.17 5.06 21.77
CA ASP A 216 -13.64 5.94 22.85
C ASP A 216 -13.29 5.35 24.23
N LYS A 217 -13.44 4.03 24.38
CA LYS A 217 -13.10 3.34 25.62
C LYS A 217 -11.59 3.34 25.87
N GLU A 218 -10.78 3.06 24.86
CA GLU A 218 -9.32 3.10 24.96
C GLU A 218 -8.84 4.52 25.29
N GLU A 219 -9.42 5.55 24.68
CA GLU A 219 -9.11 6.96 24.98
C GLU A 219 -9.41 7.31 26.44
N ASP A 220 -10.58 6.93 26.97
CA ASP A 220 -10.93 7.20 28.37
C ASP A 220 -9.99 6.45 29.33
N GLU A 221 -9.65 5.19 29.04
CA GLU A 221 -8.69 4.43 29.84
C GLU A 221 -7.30 5.09 29.86
N GLN A 222 -6.82 5.59 28.72
CA GLN A 222 -5.56 6.33 28.62
C GLN A 222 -5.62 7.66 29.39
N LEU A 223 -6.72 8.40 29.26
CA LEU A 223 -6.92 9.66 29.97
C LEU A 223 -6.93 9.45 31.48
N GLN A 224 -7.62 8.41 31.96
CA GLN A 224 -7.63 8.05 33.37
C GLN A 224 -6.24 7.64 33.87
N SER A 225 -5.51 6.84 33.10
CA SER A 225 -4.12 6.45 33.41
C SER A 225 -3.21 7.68 33.54
N LEU A 226 -3.31 8.61 32.59
CA LEU A 226 -2.55 9.86 32.60
C LEU A 226 -2.90 10.73 33.81
N LYS A 227 -4.19 10.87 34.12
CA LYS A 227 -4.66 11.60 35.32
C LYS A 227 -4.07 11.00 36.60
N ARG A 228 -4.13 9.67 36.76
CA ARG A 228 -3.55 8.98 37.93
C ARG A 228 -2.05 9.21 38.04
N ARG A 229 -1.32 9.12 36.91
CA ARG A 229 0.13 9.38 36.90
C ARG A 229 0.44 10.82 37.32
N TYR A 230 -0.32 11.79 36.80
CA TYR A 230 -0.14 13.19 37.14
C TYR A 230 -0.47 13.47 38.62
N THR A 231 -1.55 12.91 39.16
CA THR A 231 -1.91 13.08 40.57
C THR A 231 -0.87 12.45 41.50
N SER A 232 -0.39 11.24 41.20
CA SER A 232 0.69 10.62 41.96
C SER A 232 1.99 11.42 41.90
N TYR A 233 2.35 11.95 40.72
CA TYR A 233 3.55 12.78 40.58
C TYR A 233 3.43 14.09 41.35
N ARG A 234 2.27 14.75 41.27
CA ARG A 234 1.97 15.97 42.02
C ARG A 234 2.06 15.75 43.54
N ALA A 235 1.50 14.66 44.05
CA ALA A 235 1.57 14.34 45.48
C ALA A 235 3.02 14.18 45.97
N LYS A 236 3.87 13.50 45.19
CA LYS A 236 5.31 13.36 45.49
C LYS A 236 6.04 14.70 45.48
N LEU A 237 5.69 15.60 44.56
CA LEU A 237 6.26 16.96 44.52
C LEU A 237 5.84 17.78 45.74
N GLU A 238 4.56 17.72 46.12
CA GLU A 238 4.05 18.43 47.29
C GLU A 238 4.70 17.91 48.60
N GLU A 239 4.88 16.59 48.73
CA GLU A 239 5.62 15.98 49.84
C GLU A 239 7.06 16.49 49.90
N ALA A 240 7.79 16.48 48.78
CA ALA A 240 9.16 16.96 48.71
C ALA A 240 9.28 18.46 49.08
N LEU A 241 8.33 19.28 48.65
CA LEU A 241 8.29 20.71 49.00
C LEU A 241 7.99 20.95 50.49
N SER A 242 7.11 20.13 51.08
CA SER A 242 6.79 20.22 52.51
C SER A 242 7.97 19.79 53.41
N GLY A 243 8.75 18.81 52.98
CA GLY A 243 9.96 18.35 53.68
C GLY A 243 11.09 19.39 53.74
N VAL A 244 11.08 20.38 52.83
CA VAL A 244 12.07 21.48 52.80
C VAL A 244 11.68 22.64 53.75
N HIS A 245 10.43 22.71 54.24
CA HIS A 245 9.92 23.82 55.06
C HIS A 245 10.02 23.62 56.58
N ASN A 246 10.81 22.66 57.06
CA ASN A 246 11.17 22.59 58.49
C ASN A 246 12.57 23.18 58.72
N PRO A 247 12.72 24.50 58.91
CA PRO A 247 13.92 25.04 59.54
C PRO A 247 13.87 24.69 61.04
N GLY A 248 14.89 23.99 61.51
CA GLY A 248 15.16 23.81 62.94
C GLY A 248 15.62 25.10 63.60
#